data_AF-A0A9D5RJ67-F1
#
_entry.id   AF-A0A9D5RJ67-F1
#
_cell.length_a   1.000
_cell.length_b   1.000
_cell.length_c   1.000
_cell.angle_alpha   90.00
_cell.angle_beta   90.00
_cell.angle_gamma   90.00
#
_symmetry.space_group_name_H-M   'P 1'
#
loop_
_entity.id
_entity.type
_entity.pdbx_description
1 polymer ?
#
loop_
_entity_poly.entity_id
_entity_poly.type
_entity_poly.pdbx_seq_one_letter_code
_entity_poly.pdbx_strand_id
1 'polypeptide(L)'
;MSKSITDKTKKLLTIIISAIIAVAVMCTVESILQPGYVWKSAVKITMFFGSVVLFYLLYRDEKLKNHFKIKNKKAFAVSSVIALLTIGVIIGACALIQDYVDPAQIKDSLLNKEKVSVDNFLYVALYISAVNSFLEEIFFRGLLFLQVKKLGYRKLAYNLSAFFFAVYHIGIVSGWFNIWVFLLVIFLLYVAGVILNFAAEKCDSFLGSWVIHIAANIGINAIGCFVLGVF
;
A
#
# COMPACT_ATOMS: atom_id res chain seq x y z
N MET A 1 0.43 3.28 37.47
CA MET A 1 1.31 3.69 36.35
C MET A 1 1.83 2.50 35.53
N SER A 2 2.32 1.41 36.16
CA SER A 2 2.90 0.26 35.42
C SER A 2 1.91 -0.46 34.49
N LYS A 3 0.66 -0.71 34.92
CA LYS A 3 -0.38 -1.39 34.12
C LYS A 3 -0.70 -0.72 32.77
N SER A 4 -0.66 0.61 32.72
CA SER A 4 -0.93 1.39 31.49
C SER A 4 0.23 1.32 30.50
N ILE A 5 1.47 1.30 30.99
CA ILE A 5 2.66 1.13 30.15
C ILE A 5 2.68 -0.27 29.55
N THR A 6 2.35 -1.29 30.35
CA THR A 6 2.28 -2.68 29.89
C THR A 6 1.24 -2.89 28.78
N ASP A 7 0.09 -2.22 28.86
CA ASP A 7 -0.95 -2.32 27.82
C ASP A 7 -0.54 -1.66 26.49
N LYS A 8 0.09 -0.47 26.56
CA LYS A 8 0.65 0.20 25.36
C LYS A 8 1.70 -0.66 24.67
N THR A 9 2.61 -1.28 25.43
CA THR A 9 3.64 -2.15 24.88
C THR A 9 3.03 -3.38 24.21
N LYS A 10 2.03 -4.00 24.83
CA LYS A 10 1.31 -5.14 24.22
C LYS A 10 0.66 -4.75 22.89
N LYS A 11 -0.09 -3.64 22.85
CA LYS A 11 -0.72 -3.12 21.62
C LYS A 11 0.31 -2.87 20.52
N LEU A 12 1.44 -2.22 20.86
CA LEU A 12 2.53 -1.96 19.93
C LEU A 12 3.13 -3.27 19.36
N LEU A 13 3.44 -4.24 20.22
CA LEU A 13 3.99 -5.52 19.81
C LEU A 13 3.01 -6.28 18.90
N THR A 14 1.72 -6.31 19.23
CA THR A 14 0.71 -6.93 18.37
C THR A 14 0.70 -6.31 16.99
N ILE A 15 0.71 -4.98 16.88
CA ILE A 15 0.74 -4.29 15.58
C ILE A 15 2.00 -4.63 14.78
N ILE A 16 3.18 -4.60 15.41
CA ILE A 16 4.46 -4.89 14.74
C ILE A 16 4.52 -6.35 14.30
N ILE A 17 4.12 -7.29 15.15
CA ILE A 17 4.11 -8.72 14.82
C ILE A 17 3.13 -8.99 13.68
N SER A 18 1.93 -8.39 13.70
CA SER A 18 0.99 -8.48 12.58
C SER A 18 1.58 -7.92 11.29
N ALA A 19 2.31 -6.80 11.34
CA ALA A 19 3.01 -6.23 10.18
C ALA A 19 4.06 -7.19 9.61
N ILE A 20 4.92 -7.74 10.47
CA ILE A 20 5.96 -8.69 10.07
C ILE A 20 5.34 -9.92 9.42
N ILE A 21 4.36 -10.55 10.06
CA ILE A 21 3.70 -11.76 9.55
C ILE A 21 3.00 -11.48 8.22
N ALA A 22 2.18 -10.43 8.16
CA ALA A 22 1.42 -10.12 6.95
C ALA A 22 2.34 -9.81 5.77
N VAL A 23 3.39 -9.00 5.98
CA VAL A 23 4.35 -8.67 4.91
C VAL A 23 5.18 -9.89 4.52
N ALA A 24 5.65 -10.71 5.47
CA ALA A 24 6.41 -11.92 5.15
C ALA A 24 5.58 -12.93 4.33
N VAL A 25 4.32 -13.16 4.73
CA VAL A 25 3.38 -14.01 3.99
C VAL A 25 3.15 -13.45 2.59
N MET A 26 2.88 -12.15 2.47
CA MET A 26 2.65 -11.54 1.17
C MET A 26 3.89 -11.55 0.28
N CYS A 27 5.10 -11.30 0.81
CA CYS A 27 6.34 -11.43 0.05
C CYS A 27 6.54 -12.87 -0.48
N THR A 28 6.17 -13.87 0.31
CA THR A 28 6.22 -15.28 -0.09
C THR A 28 5.22 -15.57 -1.22
N VAL A 29 3.99 -15.05 -1.09
CA VAL A 29 2.94 -15.20 -2.11
C VAL A 29 3.36 -14.53 -3.42
N GLU A 30 3.91 -13.32 -3.36
CA GLU A 30 4.30 -12.54 -4.54
C GLU A 30 5.57 -13.07 -5.22
N SER A 31 6.54 -13.54 -4.44
CA SER A 31 7.87 -13.87 -4.99
C SER A 31 8.04 -15.36 -5.29
N ILE A 32 7.46 -16.23 -4.45
CA ILE A 32 7.72 -17.68 -4.49
C ILE A 32 6.51 -18.43 -5.06
N LEU A 33 5.32 -18.22 -4.49
CA LEU A 33 4.14 -19.02 -4.86
C LEU A 33 3.51 -18.55 -6.17
N GLN A 34 3.51 -17.24 -6.42
CA GLN A 34 2.99 -16.58 -7.61
C GLN A 34 1.63 -17.17 -8.07
N PRO A 35 0.62 -17.28 -7.17
CA PRO A 35 -0.69 -17.80 -7.58
C PRO A 35 -1.40 -16.75 -8.44
N GLY A 36 -2.49 -17.13 -9.11
CA GLY A 36 -3.28 -16.17 -9.87
C GLY A 36 -3.83 -15.05 -8.99
N TYR A 37 -4.13 -13.90 -9.61
CA TYR A 37 -4.48 -12.65 -8.93
C TYR A 37 -5.63 -12.78 -7.91
N VAL A 38 -6.62 -13.64 -8.17
CA VAL A 38 -7.75 -13.93 -7.26
C VAL A 38 -7.26 -14.53 -5.94
N TRP A 39 -6.37 -15.52 -6.00
CA TRP A 39 -5.83 -16.18 -4.81
C TRP A 39 -4.87 -15.27 -4.05
N LYS A 40 -4.06 -14.48 -4.74
CA LYS A 40 -3.25 -13.42 -4.10
C LYS A 40 -4.14 -12.45 -3.31
N SER A 41 -5.24 -12.02 -3.92
CA SER A 41 -6.20 -11.11 -3.31
C SER A 41 -6.88 -11.72 -2.08
N ALA A 42 -7.24 -13.00 -2.12
CA ALA A 42 -7.82 -13.70 -0.97
C ALA A 42 -6.85 -13.78 0.23
N VAL A 43 -5.57 -14.08 -0.03
CA VAL A 43 -4.54 -14.08 1.02
C VAL A 43 -4.34 -12.67 1.56
N LYS A 44 -4.28 -11.66 0.70
CA LYS A 44 -4.15 -10.26 1.12
C LYS A 44 -5.31 -9.80 2.00
N ILE A 45 -6.56 -10.10 1.63
CA ILE A 45 -7.73 -9.80 2.47
C ILE A 45 -7.55 -10.44 3.85
N THR A 46 -7.17 -11.72 3.89
CA THR A 46 -6.96 -12.44 5.15
C THR A 46 -5.84 -11.82 5.99
N MET A 47 -4.71 -11.49 5.39
CA MET A 47 -3.55 -10.95 6.09
C MET A 47 -3.78 -9.50 6.54
N PHE A 48 -4.24 -8.62 5.66
CA PHE A 48 -4.38 -7.19 5.94
C PHE A 48 -5.67 -6.89 6.69
N PHE A 49 -6.83 -7.23 6.12
CA PHE A 49 -8.10 -6.96 6.78
C PHE A 49 -8.30 -7.85 8.02
N GLY A 50 -7.91 -9.12 7.97
CA GLY A 50 -7.95 -10.01 9.13
C GLY A 50 -7.10 -9.50 10.30
N SER A 51 -5.90 -8.97 10.04
CA SER A 51 -5.07 -8.34 11.10
C SER A 51 -5.74 -7.11 11.71
N VAL A 52 -6.38 -6.28 10.89
CA VAL A 52 -7.15 -5.12 11.37
C VAL A 52 -8.28 -5.61 12.28
N VAL A 53 -9.13 -6.53 11.80
CA VAL A 53 -10.26 -7.06 12.59
C VAL A 53 -9.79 -7.68 13.90
N LEU A 54 -8.76 -8.55 13.85
CA LEU A 54 -8.20 -9.21 15.02
C LEU A 54 -7.72 -8.19 16.07
N PHE A 55 -7.02 -7.13 15.65
CA PHE A 55 -6.58 -6.08 16.57
C PHE A 55 -7.76 -5.43 17.31
N TYR A 56 -8.83 -5.07 16.61
CA TYR A 56 -10.01 -4.45 17.24
C TYR A 56 -10.84 -5.43 18.07
N LEU A 57 -10.81 -6.73 17.77
CA LEU A 57 -11.43 -7.76 18.62
C LEU A 57 -10.67 -7.95 19.94
N LEU A 58 -9.33 -7.89 19.88
CA LEU A 58 -8.46 -7.99 21.06
C LEU A 58 -8.52 -6.74 21.94
N TYR A 59 -8.67 -5.55 21.34
CA TYR A 59 -8.63 -4.26 22.03
C TYR A 59 -9.92 -3.46 21.85
N ARG A 60 -10.97 -3.89 22.57
CA ARG A 60 -12.36 -3.39 22.46
C ARG A 60 -12.58 -1.91 22.80
N ASP A 61 -11.59 -1.24 23.40
CA ASP A 61 -11.60 0.20 23.66
C ASP A 61 -11.40 1.03 22.38
N GLU A 62 -10.87 0.44 21.32
CA GLU A 62 -10.70 1.06 20.02
C GLU A 62 -11.92 0.83 19.11
N LYS A 63 -12.32 1.84 18.33
CA LYS A 63 -13.43 1.74 17.38
C LYS A 63 -12.94 1.92 15.94
N LEU A 64 -12.99 0.84 15.15
CA LEU A 64 -12.58 0.84 13.73
C LEU A 64 -13.31 1.93 12.93
N LYS A 65 -14.61 2.13 13.19
CA LYS A 65 -15.46 3.14 12.54
C LYS A 65 -14.91 4.56 12.61
N ASN A 66 -14.08 4.88 13.62
CA ASN A 66 -13.51 6.23 13.76
C ASN A 66 -12.50 6.55 12.66
N HIS A 67 -11.87 5.54 12.04
CA HIS A 67 -10.93 5.73 10.94
C HIS A 67 -11.60 5.94 9.59
N PHE A 68 -12.88 5.60 9.48
CA PHE A 68 -13.69 5.78 8.26
C PHE A 68 -14.34 7.17 8.18
N LYS A 69 -14.04 8.06 9.14
CA LYS A 69 -14.57 9.42 9.17
C LYS A 69 -13.47 10.40 8.85
N ILE A 70 -13.67 11.19 7.80
CA ILE A 70 -12.83 12.34 7.49
C ILE A 70 -13.14 13.42 8.52
N LYS A 71 -12.21 13.68 9.45
CA LYS A 71 -12.39 14.74 10.46
C LYS A 71 -12.02 16.12 9.92
N ASN A 72 -11.05 16.18 9.02
CA ASN A 72 -10.57 17.42 8.42
C ASN A 72 -10.82 17.44 6.90
N LYS A 73 -11.95 18.02 6.49
CA LYS A 73 -12.35 18.11 5.07
C LYS A 73 -11.37 18.94 4.22
N LYS A 74 -10.76 19.99 4.79
CA LYS A 74 -9.74 20.80 4.08
C LYS A 74 -8.50 19.97 3.78
N ALA A 75 -8.03 19.19 4.76
CA ALA A 75 -6.93 18.26 4.54
C ALA A 75 -7.26 17.20 3.49
N PHE A 76 -8.50 16.69 3.48
CA PHE A 76 -8.94 15.75 2.46
C PHE A 76 -8.97 16.37 1.06
N ALA A 77 -9.41 17.63 0.92
CA ALA A 77 -9.33 18.35 -0.35
C ALA A 77 -7.88 18.51 -0.83
N VAL A 78 -6.94 18.80 0.07
CA VAL A 78 -5.50 18.83 -0.24
C VAL A 78 -5.02 17.45 -0.70
N SER A 79 -5.42 16.37 -0.03
CA SER A 79 -5.14 15.00 -0.49
C SER A 79 -5.66 14.72 -1.89
N SER A 80 -6.86 15.20 -2.23
CA SER A 80 -7.41 15.06 -3.59
C SER A 80 -6.60 15.83 -4.64
N VAL A 81 -6.09 17.01 -4.31
CA VAL A 81 -5.17 17.75 -5.20
C VAL A 81 -3.86 16.99 -5.39
N ILE A 82 -3.27 16.47 -4.29
CA ILE A 82 -2.07 15.63 -4.36
C ILE A 82 -2.33 14.39 -5.22
N ALA A 83 -3.51 13.78 -5.11
CA ALA A 83 -3.89 12.63 -5.93
C ALA A 83 -3.87 12.96 -7.43
N LEU A 84 -4.44 14.08 -7.86
CA LEU A 84 -4.40 14.53 -9.26
C LEU A 84 -2.96 14.74 -9.75
N LEU A 85 -2.12 15.39 -8.94
CA LEU A 85 -0.71 15.61 -9.25
C LEU A 85 0.07 14.28 -9.34
N THR A 86 -0.29 13.30 -8.52
CA THR A 86 0.39 11.99 -8.46
C THR A 86 0.32 11.25 -9.79
N ILE A 87 -0.81 11.33 -10.51
CA ILE A 87 -0.95 10.72 -11.84
C ILE A 87 0.07 11.31 -12.81
N GLY A 88 0.17 12.64 -12.86
CA GLY A 88 1.13 13.34 -13.70
C GLY A 88 2.58 13.03 -13.33
N VAL A 89 2.88 12.94 -12.04
CA VAL A 89 4.22 12.55 -11.56
C VAL A 89 4.59 11.14 -11.98
N ILE A 90 3.67 10.17 -11.90
CA ILE A 90 3.95 8.78 -12.28
C ILE A 90 4.15 8.65 -13.80
N ILE A 91 3.27 9.27 -14.60
CA ILE A 91 3.39 9.25 -16.06
C ILE A 91 4.68 9.95 -16.49
N GLY A 92 4.97 11.13 -15.92
CA GLY A 92 6.20 11.88 -16.20
C GLY A 92 7.46 11.13 -15.78
N ALA A 93 7.45 10.48 -14.60
CA ALA A 93 8.57 9.66 -14.14
C ALA A 93 8.81 8.48 -15.10
N CYS A 94 7.75 7.80 -15.54
CA CYS A 94 7.86 6.71 -16.52
C CYS A 94 8.47 7.18 -17.84
N ALA A 95 8.05 8.35 -18.35
CA ALA A 95 8.62 8.93 -19.56
C ALA A 95 10.11 9.28 -19.41
N LEU A 96 10.53 9.76 -18.23
CA LEU A 96 11.93 10.10 -17.94
C LEU A 96 12.82 8.86 -17.82
N ILE A 97 12.29 7.73 -17.34
CA ILE A 97 13.08 6.51 -17.14
C ILE A 97 12.86 5.46 -18.24
N GLN A 98 12.09 5.76 -19.28
CA GLN A 98 11.66 4.78 -20.29
C GLN A 98 12.83 4.01 -20.93
N ASP A 99 13.98 4.66 -21.14
CA ASP A 99 15.18 4.03 -21.73
C ASP A 99 15.82 2.99 -20.80
N TYR A 100 15.44 2.97 -19.53
CA TYR A 100 15.91 2.03 -18.51
C TYR A 100 14.86 0.98 -18.14
N VAL A 101 13.70 1.00 -18.80
CA VAL A 101 12.58 0.07 -18.57
C VAL A 101 12.46 -0.82 -19.78
N ASP A 102 12.37 -2.14 -19.56
CA ASP A 102 12.10 -3.10 -20.62
C ASP A 102 10.59 -3.42 -20.65
N PRO A 103 9.83 -2.93 -21.64
CA PRO A 103 8.41 -3.19 -21.73
C PRO A 103 8.09 -4.68 -21.88
N ALA A 104 9.00 -5.47 -22.45
CA ALA A 104 8.82 -6.92 -22.59
C ALA A 104 8.87 -7.61 -21.22
N GLN A 105 9.74 -7.19 -20.31
CA GLN A 105 9.80 -7.71 -18.94
C GLN A 105 8.55 -7.35 -18.13
N ILE A 106 8.05 -6.12 -18.26
CA ILE A 106 6.79 -5.72 -17.61
C ILE A 106 5.62 -6.56 -18.15
N LYS A 107 5.54 -6.72 -19.48
CA LYS A 107 4.52 -7.54 -20.13
C LYS A 107 4.59 -9.00 -19.68
N ASP A 108 5.78 -9.59 -19.64
CA ASP A 108 6.00 -10.95 -19.14
C ASP A 108 5.57 -11.09 -17.67
N SER A 109 5.95 -10.13 -16.81
CA SER A 109 5.53 -10.11 -15.42
C SER A 109 4.00 -10.05 -15.28
N LEU A 110 3.31 -9.27 -16.11
CA LEU A 110 1.85 -9.20 -16.07
C LEU A 110 1.22 -10.53 -16.52
N LEU A 111 1.65 -11.05 -17.67
CA LEU A 111 1.01 -12.25 -18.26
C LEU A 111 1.36 -13.54 -17.50
N ASN A 112 2.61 -13.72 -17.09
CA ASN A 112 3.11 -14.99 -16.56
C ASN A 112 3.18 -15.02 -15.03
N LYS A 113 3.62 -13.93 -14.40
CA LYS A 113 3.72 -13.85 -12.92
C LYS A 113 2.39 -13.42 -12.29
N GLU A 114 1.77 -12.35 -12.78
CA GLU A 114 0.47 -11.87 -12.27
C GLU A 114 -0.71 -12.67 -12.82
N LYS A 115 -0.49 -13.42 -13.91
CA LYS A 115 -1.49 -14.29 -14.56
C LYS A 115 -2.74 -13.52 -14.97
N VAL A 116 -2.53 -12.28 -15.42
CA VAL A 116 -3.57 -11.43 -16.04
C VAL A 116 -3.53 -11.59 -17.56
N SER A 117 -4.61 -11.21 -18.23
CA SER A 117 -4.72 -11.20 -19.69
C SER A 117 -5.17 -9.82 -20.17
N VAL A 118 -5.01 -9.53 -21.45
CA VAL A 118 -5.50 -8.27 -22.07
C VAL A 118 -7.00 -8.09 -21.79
N ASP A 119 -7.79 -9.16 -21.90
CA ASP A 119 -9.25 -9.12 -21.72
C ASP A 119 -9.69 -8.80 -20.28
N ASN A 120 -8.92 -9.24 -19.28
CA ASN A 120 -9.27 -9.06 -17.87
C ASN A 120 -8.51 -7.91 -17.20
N PHE A 121 -7.47 -7.36 -17.87
CA PHE A 121 -6.56 -6.41 -17.25
C PHE A 121 -7.27 -5.16 -16.74
N LEU A 122 -8.24 -4.62 -17.49
CA LEU A 122 -8.97 -3.42 -17.06
C LEU A 122 -9.73 -3.65 -15.75
N TYR A 123 -10.39 -4.81 -15.60
CA TYR A 123 -11.09 -5.17 -14.37
C TYR A 123 -10.11 -5.35 -13.19
N VAL A 124 -8.98 -6.02 -13.44
CA VAL A 124 -7.93 -6.22 -12.44
C VAL A 124 -7.30 -4.88 -12.04
N ALA A 125 -7.05 -3.98 -12.99
CA ALA A 125 -6.53 -2.63 -12.75
C ALA A 125 -7.49 -1.79 -11.89
N LEU A 126 -8.79 -1.84 -12.15
CA LEU A 126 -9.79 -1.15 -11.32
C LEU A 126 -9.85 -1.75 -9.90
N TYR A 127 -9.77 -3.08 -9.78
CA TYR A 127 -9.69 -3.75 -8.50
C TYR A 127 -8.42 -3.35 -7.72
N ILE A 128 -7.26 -3.36 -8.38
CA ILE A 128 -5.97 -2.91 -7.82
C ILE A 128 -6.11 -1.47 -7.31
N SER A 129 -6.72 -0.62 -8.12
CA SER A 129 -6.77 0.81 -7.86
C SER A 129 -7.69 1.13 -6.69
N ALA A 130 -8.86 0.50 -6.58
CA ALA A 130 -9.83 0.81 -5.53
C ALA A 130 -9.78 -0.15 -4.34
N VAL A 131 -10.01 -1.44 -4.57
CA VAL A 131 -10.22 -2.43 -3.49
C VAL A 131 -8.90 -2.83 -2.86
N ASN A 132 -7.91 -3.13 -3.68
CA ASN A 132 -6.61 -3.58 -3.19
C ASN A 132 -5.89 -2.46 -2.43
N SER A 133 -5.84 -1.26 -2.99
CA SER A 133 -5.28 -0.09 -2.30
C SER A 133 -6.03 0.23 -1.00
N PHE A 134 -7.35 0.00 -0.95
CA PHE A 134 -8.12 0.19 0.28
C PHE A 134 -7.64 -0.75 1.40
N LEU A 135 -7.43 -2.04 1.08
CA LEU A 135 -6.91 -3.04 2.02
C LEU A 135 -5.51 -2.70 2.51
N GLU A 136 -4.67 -2.17 1.62
CA GLU A 136 -3.33 -1.70 1.96
C GLU A 136 -3.39 -0.48 2.88
N GLU A 137 -4.22 0.51 2.58
CA GLU A 137 -4.31 1.74 3.36
C GLU A 137 -4.95 1.51 4.74
N ILE A 138 -5.99 0.68 4.84
CA ILE A 138 -6.57 0.35 6.16
C ILE A 138 -5.55 -0.39 7.04
N PHE A 139 -4.67 -1.19 6.45
CA PHE A 139 -3.62 -1.91 7.18
C PHE A 139 -2.41 -1.02 7.51
N PHE A 140 -1.73 -0.48 6.49
CA PHE A 140 -0.52 0.31 6.70
C PHE A 140 -0.81 1.66 7.37
N ARG A 141 -1.91 2.34 7.03
CA ARG A 141 -2.22 3.67 7.57
C ARG A 141 -3.21 3.59 8.71
N GLY A 142 -4.28 2.82 8.57
CA GLY A 142 -5.29 2.63 9.63
C GLY A 142 -4.72 1.94 10.86
N LEU A 143 -4.22 0.71 10.71
CA LEU A 143 -3.65 -0.07 11.80
C LEU A 143 -2.22 0.37 12.14
N LEU A 144 -1.26 0.17 11.24
CA LEU A 144 0.15 0.31 11.57
C LEU A 144 0.56 1.76 11.88
N PHE A 145 0.13 2.75 11.10
CA PHE A 145 0.49 4.14 11.34
C PHE A 145 -0.36 4.80 12.44
N LEU A 146 -1.68 4.95 12.23
CA LEU A 146 -2.53 5.75 13.11
C LEU A 146 -2.62 5.15 14.52
N GLN A 147 -2.63 3.82 14.69
CA GLN A 147 -2.66 3.23 16.03
C GLN A 147 -1.32 3.38 16.76
N VAL A 148 -0.18 3.14 16.11
CA VAL A 148 1.14 3.36 16.74
C VAL A 148 1.33 4.84 17.10
N LYS A 149 0.82 5.75 16.27
CA LYS A 149 0.81 7.19 16.58
C LYS A 149 -0.02 7.50 17.82
N LYS A 150 -1.24 6.94 17.96
CA LYS A 150 -2.09 7.12 19.14
C LYS A 150 -1.45 6.61 20.43
N LEU A 151 -0.60 5.59 20.36
CA LEU A 151 0.14 5.09 21.52
C LEU A 151 1.22 6.08 22.02
N GLY A 152 1.59 7.06 21.19
CA GLY A 152 2.57 8.11 21.49
C GLY A 152 3.84 8.04 20.63
N TYR A 153 3.96 7.06 19.73
CA TYR A 153 5.19 6.78 18.99
C TYR A 153 5.18 7.35 17.56
N ARG A 154 4.93 8.66 17.41
CA ARG A 154 4.74 9.30 16.08
C ARG A 154 5.89 9.04 15.10
N LYS A 155 7.15 9.27 15.50
CA LYS A 155 8.33 9.07 14.61
C LYS A 155 8.45 7.60 14.17
N LEU A 156 8.26 6.69 15.11
CA LEU A 156 8.28 5.25 14.84
C LEU A 156 7.15 4.85 13.88
N ALA A 157 5.94 5.37 14.08
CA ALA A 157 4.80 5.10 13.20
C ALA A 157 5.08 5.49 11.74
N TYR A 158 5.65 6.68 11.53
CA TYR A 158 6.03 7.16 10.19
C TYR A 158 7.00 6.19 9.51
N ASN A 159 8.06 5.80 10.22
CA ASN A 159 9.09 4.93 9.68
C ASN A 159 8.59 3.51 9.47
N LEU A 160 7.93 2.89 10.47
CA LEU A 160 7.44 1.52 10.38
C LEU A 160 6.45 1.36 9.24
N SER A 161 5.45 2.23 9.14
CA SER A 161 4.43 2.12 8.10
C SER A 161 5.02 2.29 6.70
N ALA A 162 5.87 3.31 6.50
CA ALA A 162 6.53 3.53 5.21
C ALA A 162 7.51 2.39 4.85
N PHE A 163 8.25 1.87 5.82
CA PHE A 163 9.19 0.76 5.62
C PHE A 163 8.47 -0.52 5.22
N PHE A 164 7.48 -0.96 5.99
CA PHE A 164 6.74 -2.18 5.67
C PHE A 164 5.97 -2.06 4.36
N PHE A 165 5.46 -0.86 4.03
CA PHE A 165 4.87 -0.58 2.73
C PHE A 165 5.90 -0.79 1.59
N ALA A 166 7.10 -0.21 1.70
CA ALA A 166 8.14 -0.38 0.68
C ALA A 166 8.63 -1.84 0.56
N VAL A 167 8.85 -2.53 1.68
CA VAL A 167 9.27 -3.94 1.70
C VAL A 167 8.21 -4.83 1.06
N TYR A 168 6.93 -4.60 1.35
CA TYR A 168 5.83 -5.33 0.73
C TYR A 168 5.87 -5.25 -0.81
N HIS A 169 6.28 -4.11 -1.36
CA HIS A 169 6.34 -3.89 -2.81
C HIS A 169 7.54 -4.54 -3.50
N ILE A 170 8.56 -4.99 -2.76
CA ILE A 170 9.72 -5.70 -3.33
C ILE A 170 9.27 -6.89 -4.17
N GLY A 171 8.37 -7.71 -3.65
CA GLY A 171 7.86 -8.89 -4.36
C GLY A 171 7.08 -8.54 -5.63
N ILE A 172 6.45 -7.37 -5.67
CA ILE A 172 5.62 -6.92 -6.80
C ILE A 172 6.51 -6.44 -7.95
N VAL A 173 7.41 -5.50 -7.67
CA VAL A 173 8.22 -4.81 -8.69
C VAL A 173 9.54 -5.52 -9.02
N SER A 174 9.83 -6.63 -8.34
CA SER A 174 11.00 -7.47 -8.66
C SER A 174 10.92 -7.98 -10.09
N GLY A 175 12.00 -7.77 -10.84
CA GLY A 175 12.13 -8.17 -12.25
C GLY A 175 11.68 -7.13 -13.27
N TRP A 176 11.18 -5.97 -12.87
CA TRP A 176 10.75 -4.93 -13.81
C TRP A 176 11.87 -4.00 -14.28
N PHE A 177 12.93 -3.89 -13.49
CA PHE A 177 13.97 -2.90 -13.67
C PHE A 177 15.35 -3.51 -13.39
N ASN A 178 16.40 -2.88 -13.91
CA ASN A 178 17.76 -3.15 -13.44
C ASN A 178 17.92 -2.81 -11.95
N ILE A 179 18.98 -3.33 -11.32
CA ILE A 179 19.18 -3.20 -9.87
C ILE A 179 19.20 -1.75 -9.37
N TRP A 180 19.74 -0.80 -10.12
CA TRP A 180 19.85 0.61 -9.71
C TRP A 180 18.49 1.30 -9.70
N VAL A 181 17.72 1.11 -10.77
CA VAL A 181 16.35 1.65 -10.88
C VAL A 181 15.43 0.95 -9.88
N PHE A 182 15.58 -0.36 -9.68
CA PHE A 182 14.86 -1.11 -8.67
C PHE A 182 15.09 -0.53 -7.26
N LEU A 183 16.35 -0.31 -6.84
CA LEU A 183 16.66 0.29 -5.54
C LEU A 183 16.10 1.71 -5.40
N LEU A 184 16.17 2.51 -6.47
CA LEU A 184 15.56 3.83 -6.51
C LEU A 184 14.04 3.77 -6.33
N VAL A 185 13.36 2.86 -7.03
CA VAL A 185 11.91 2.66 -6.91
C VAL A 185 11.51 2.24 -5.49
N ILE A 186 12.25 1.31 -4.85
CA ILE A 186 11.99 0.93 -3.46
C ILE A 186 12.18 2.11 -2.50
N PHE A 187 13.22 2.93 -2.70
CA PHE A 187 13.41 4.14 -1.91
C PHE A 187 12.28 5.16 -2.13
N LEU A 188 11.86 5.38 -3.38
CA LEU A 188 10.74 6.26 -3.69
C LEU A 188 9.41 5.74 -3.14
N LEU A 189 9.20 4.43 -3.08
CA LEU A 189 8.04 3.81 -2.42
C LEU A 189 8.06 4.05 -0.91
N TYR A 190 9.23 4.05 -0.27
CA TYR A 190 9.35 4.47 1.13
C TYR A 190 8.98 5.96 1.29
N VAL A 191 9.47 6.84 0.42
CA VAL A 191 9.13 8.28 0.44
C VAL A 191 7.62 8.50 0.19
N ALA A 192 7.04 7.83 -0.80
CA ALA A 192 5.59 7.81 -1.02
C ALA A 192 4.87 7.29 0.23
N GLY A 193 5.46 6.29 0.89
CA GLY A 193 5.01 5.75 2.15
C GLY A 193 4.83 6.82 3.24
N VAL A 194 5.83 7.71 3.37
CA VAL A 194 5.85 8.86 4.27
C VAL A 194 4.81 9.92 3.86
N ILE A 195 4.66 10.22 2.57
CA ILE A 195 3.65 11.16 2.05
C ILE A 195 2.22 10.68 2.39
N LEU A 196 1.95 9.39 2.19
CA LEU A 196 0.67 8.77 2.54
C LEU A 196 0.43 8.86 4.06
N ASN A 197 1.44 8.61 4.89
CA ASN A 197 1.33 8.79 6.34
C ASN A 197 0.99 10.24 6.72
N PHE A 198 1.62 11.21 6.07
CA PHE A 198 1.31 12.62 6.26
C PHE A 198 -0.14 12.96 5.91
N ALA A 199 -0.63 12.49 4.76
CA ALA A 199 -2.02 12.68 4.34
C ALA A 199 -3.01 12.06 5.34
N ALA A 200 -2.74 10.82 5.78
CA ALA A 200 -3.55 10.12 6.76
C ALA A 200 -3.58 10.86 8.11
N GLU A 201 -2.44 11.41 8.55
CA GLU A 201 -2.35 12.21 9.76
C GLU A 201 -3.15 13.51 9.66
N LYS A 202 -3.08 14.24 8.54
CA LYS A 202 -3.80 15.50 8.36
C LYS A 202 -5.32 15.32 8.29
N CYS A 203 -5.76 14.18 7.75
CA CYS A 203 -7.18 13.82 7.70
C CYS A 203 -7.70 13.14 8.97
N ASP A 204 -6.80 12.69 9.85
CA ASP A 204 -7.05 11.75 10.95
C ASP A 204 -7.82 10.49 10.51
N SER A 205 -7.49 10.02 9.30
CA SER A 205 -8.16 8.91 8.62
C SER A 205 -7.29 8.43 7.45
N PHE A 206 -7.22 7.11 7.24
CA PHE A 206 -6.53 6.53 6.08
C PHE A 206 -7.22 6.89 4.75
N LEU A 207 -8.45 7.43 4.76
CA LEU A 207 -9.14 7.83 3.54
C LEU A 207 -8.39 8.96 2.81
N GLY A 208 -7.70 9.82 3.55
CA GLY A 208 -6.87 10.89 2.98
C GLY A 208 -5.65 10.37 2.21
N SER A 209 -5.09 9.23 2.60
CA SER A 209 -4.02 8.57 1.85
C SER A 209 -4.57 7.65 0.77
N TRP A 210 -5.72 7.03 0.99
CA TRP A 210 -6.39 6.17 0.01
C TRP A 210 -6.72 6.86 -1.31
N VAL A 211 -7.20 8.10 -1.29
CA VAL A 211 -7.44 8.85 -2.54
C VAL A 211 -6.16 9.07 -3.36
N ILE A 212 -5.02 9.30 -2.68
CA ILE A 212 -3.72 9.46 -3.33
C ILE A 212 -3.25 8.11 -3.90
N HIS A 213 -3.44 7.03 -3.13
CA HIS A 213 -3.06 5.68 -3.55
C HIS A 213 -3.90 5.19 -4.74
N ILE A 214 -5.21 5.45 -4.77
CA ILE A 214 -6.05 5.19 -5.95
C ILE A 214 -5.44 5.86 -7.19
N ALA A 215 -5.10 7.15 -7.09
CA ALA A 215 -4.53 7.89 -8.20
C ALA A 215 -3.16 7.35 -8.63
N ALA A 216 -2.33 6.93 -7.66
CA ALA A 216 -1.07 6.27 -7.97
C ALA A 216 -1.26 4.98 -8.78
N ASN A 217 -2.19 4.13 -8.35
CA ASN A 217 -2.50 2.88 -9.04
C ASN A 217 -3.15 3.11 -10.40
N ILE A 218 -3.97 4.14 -10.57
CA ILE A 218 -4.49 4.53 -11.88
C ILE A 218 -3.34 4.89 -12.82
N GLY A 219 -2.37 5.70 -12.37
CA GLY A 219 -1.20 6.06 -13.18
C GLY A 219 -0.36 4.85 -13.60
N ILE A 220 -0.05 3.95 -12.65
CA ILE A 220 0.74 2.74 -12.92
C ILE A 220 -0.02 1.78 -13.84
N ASN A 221 -1.31 1.54 -13.58
CA ASN A 221 -2.11 0.64 -14.41
C ASN A 221 -2.39 1.21 -15.80
N ALA A 222 -2.45 2.54 -15.97
CA ALA A 222 -2.53 3.15 -17.29
C ALA A 222 -1.29 2.83 -18.14
N ILE A 223 -0.09 2.85 -17.54
CA ILE A 223 1.14 2.38 -18.18
C ILE A 223 1.05 0.88 -18.49
N GLY A 224 0.52 0.08 -17.58
CA GLY A 224 0.27 -1.35 -17.81
C GLY A 224 -0.66 -1.63 -19.00
N CYS A 225 -1.75 -0.86 -19.14
CA CYS A 225 -2.66 -0.96 -20.28
C CYS A 225 -1.94 -0.67 -21.60
N PHE A 226 -1.12 0.39 -21.63
CA PHE A 226 -0.31 0.76 -22.79
C PHE A 226 0.69 -0.34 -23.16
N VAL A 227 1.43 -0.87 -22.18
CA VAL A 227 2.41 -1.95 -22.39
C VAL A 227 1.76 -3.25 -22.86
N LEU A 228 0.54 -3.56 -22.39
CA LEU A 228 -0.22 -4.74 -22.82
C LEU A 228 -0.94 -4.57 -24.16
N GLY A 229 -1.06 -3.34 -24.68
CA GLY A 229 -1.83 -3.05 -25.89
C GLY A 229 -3.34 -3.16 -25.67
N VAL A 230 -3.82 -2.85 -24.47
CA VAL A 230 -5.26 -2.77 -24.15
C VAL A 230 -5.92 -1.58 -24.87
N PHE A 231 -5.17 -0.50 -25.06
CA PHE A 231 -5.51 0.65 -25.90
C PHE A 231 -4.24 1.35 -26.38
#